data_AF-A0A380ZUW6-F1
#
_entry.id   AF-A0A380ZUW6-F1
#
_cell.length_a   1.000
_cell.length_b   1.000
_cell.length_c   1.000
_cell.angle_alpha   90.00
_cell.angle_beta   90.00
_cell.angle_gamma   90.00
#
_symmetry.space_group_name_H-M   'P 1'
#
loop_
_entity.id
_entity.type
_entity.pdbx_description
1 polymer ?
#
loop_
_entity_poly.entity_id
_entity_poly.type
_entity_poly.pdbx_seq_one_letter_code
_entity_poly.pdbx_strand_id
1 'polypeptide(L)'
;MASNSKIVNALIGAARNGKEVTVMLELRARFDEESNLEWKEILEAEGIKVLTGIPHKKVHAKLCIIKKRTEGKTIQYGFISTGNFNEKTARFYGDQLLFTADRTIMADINKIFSVLKKPKNDILPVLSTCKKLLVCPQFMREKIFKHIDKEIEEAKAGRKAEMIIKVNSLSDKECILKLYQAAKAGVKIRMIVRGFFVLFLRRILKQK
;
A
#
# COMPACT_ATOMS: atom_id res chain seq x y z
N MET A 1 -4.75 13.17 14.01
CA MET A 1 -3.51 12.42 14.40
C MET A 1 -3.31 12.45 15.92
N ALA A 2 -2.43 11.62 16.52
CA ALA A 2 -2.11 11.75 17.95
C ALA A 2 -1.41 13.10 18.20
N SER A 3 -1.83 13.85 19.22
CA SER A 3 -1.37 15.20 19.56
C SER A 3 0.14 15.32 19.90
N ASN A 4 0.89 14.23 19.82
CA ASN A 4 2.34 14.20 20.02
C ASN A 4 2.94 12.96 19.31
N SER A 5 2.89 12.95 17.97
CA SER A 5 3.40 11.81 17.20
C SER A 5 4.92 11.69 17.36
N LYS A 6 5.40 10.55 17.85
CA LYS A 6 6.83 10.26 18.01
C LYS A 6 7.54 10.25 16.66
N ILE A 7 6.82 9.89 15.60
CA ILE A 7 7.34 9.87 14.24
C ILE A 7 7.60 11.30 13.74
N VAL A 8 6.66 12.22 13.96
CA VAL A 8 6.87 13.61 13.57
C VAL A 8 8.08 14.20 14.30
N ASN A 9 8.18 13.99 15.61
CA ASN A 9 9.34 14.43 16.39
C ASN A 9 10.66 13.83 15.90
N ALA A 10 10.66 12.55 15.50
CA ALA A 10 11.85 11.90 14.94
C ALA A 10 12.24 12.51 13.57
N LEU A 11 11.27 12.87 12.73
CA LEU A 11 11.50 13.50 11.43
C LEU A 11 12.03 14.94 11.59
N ILE A 12 11.49 15.71 12.54
CA ILE A 12 12.00 17.03 12.92
C ILE A 12 13.45 16.91 13.42
N GLY A 13 13.71 15.96 14.33
CA GLY A 13 15.06 15.68 14.80
C GLY A 13 16.01 15.28 13.65
N ALA A 14 15.54 14.53 12.65
CA ALA A 14 16.34 14.20 11.49
C ALA A 14 16.69 15.43 10.64
N ALA A 15 15.72 16.32 10.40
CA ALA A 15 15.91 17.56 9.65
C ALA A 15 16.87 18.53 10.37
N ARG A 16 16.67 18.75 11.68
CA ARG A 16 17.58 19.55 12.53
C ARG A 16 19.01 19.01 12.54
N ASN A 17 19.18 17.70 12.36
CA ASN A 17 20.49 17.05 12.21
C ASN A 17 21.02 17.04 10.76
N GLY A 18 20.53 17.96 9.90
CA GLY A 18 21.02 18.16 8.54
C GLY A 18 20.64 17.08 7.53
N LYS A 19 19.66 16.23 7.81
CA LYS A 19 19.20 15.21 6.85
C LYS A 19 18.12 15.78 5.95
N GLU A 20 18.15 15.43 4.67
CA GLU A 20 17.03 15.70 3.76
C GLU A 20 15.83 14.83 4.13
N VAL A 21 14.74 15.46 4.57
CA VAL A 21 13.49 14.77 4.94
C VAL A 21 12.38 15.15 3.98
N THR A 22 11.64 14.16 3.49
CA THR A 22 10.43 14.38 2.68
C THR A 22 9.29 13.58 3.27
N VAL A 23 8.14 14.22 3.47
CA VAL A 23 6.93 13.60 4.04
C VAL A 23 5.77 13.78 3.07
N MET A 24 4.92 12.76 2.96
CA MET A 24 3.65 12.84 2.24
C MET A 24 2.52 13.04 3.26
N LEU A 25 1.80 14.15 3.17
CA LEU A 25 0.61 14.43 3.99
C LEU A 25 -0.63 14.55 3.09
N GLU A 26 -1.66 13.75 3.41
CA GLU A 26 -2.95 13.83 2.75
C GLU A 26 -3.83 14.87 3.47
N LEU A 27 -3.84 16.10 2.95
CA LEU A 27 -4.60 17.20 3.56
C LEU A 27 -6.12 17.00 3.49
N ARG A 28 -6.63 16.21 2.53
CA ARG A 28 -8.07 16.02 2.27
C ARG A 28 -8.68 14.82 3.01
N ALA A 29 -8.11 14.44 4.15
CA ALA A 29 -8.71 13.43 5.01
C ALA A 29 -9.93 14.06 5.71
N ARG A 30 -11.14 13.57 5.39
CA ARG A 30 -12.38 14.02 6.05
C ARG A 30 -12.19 13.96 7.56
N PHE A 31 -12.54 15.04 8.26
CA PHE A 31 -12.44 15.23 9.71
C PHE A 31 -11.05 15.57 10.30
N ASP A 32 -9.97 15.58 9.51
CA ASP A 32 -8.60 15.89 9.99
C ASP A 32 -7.93 17.06 9.22
N GLU A 33 -8.68 17.84 8.44
CA GLU A 33 -8.09 18.82 7.50
C GLU A 33 -7.31 19.93 8.20
N GLU A 34 -7.86 20.51 9.26
CA GLU A 34 -7.23 21.58 10.07
C GLU A 34 -5.94 21.08 10.73
N SER A 35 -5.98 19.94 11.41
CA SER A 35 -4.81 19.34 12.05
C SER A 35 -3.70 18.97 11.04
N ASN A 36 -4.05 18.49 9.85
CA ASN A 36 -3.05 18.18 8.82
C ASN A 36 -2.41 19.44 8.22
N LEU A 37 -3.15 20.57 8.19
CA LEU A 37 -2.62 21.85 7.75
C LEU A 37 -1.62 22.41 8.78
N GLU A 38 -1.95 22.37 10.07
CA GLU A 38 -1.02 22.74 11.15
C GLU A 38 0.28 21.90 11.09
N TRP A 39 0.16 20.58 10.91
CA TRP A 39 1.34 19.72 10.79
C TRP A 39 2.18 20.04 9.56
N LYS A 40 1.56 20.43 8.44
CA LYS A 40 2.30 20.86 7.26
C LYS A 40 3.12 22.10 7.59
N GLU A 41 2.53 23.11 8.21
CA GLU A 41 3.22 24.36 8.56
C GLU A 41 4.40 24.10 9.52
N ILE A 42 4.19 23.28 10.56
CA ILE A 42 5.24 22.89 11.51
C ILE A 42 6.39 22.16 10.81
N LEU A 43 6.09 21.17 9.96
CA LEU A 43 7.12 20.40 9.26
C LEU A 43 7.91 21.28 8.27
N GLU A 44 7.22 22.13 7.51
CA GLU A 44 7.87 23.04 6.55
C GLU A 44 8.77 24.05 7.26
N ALA A 45 8.35 24.59 8.41
CA ALA A 45 9.17 25.47 9.25
C ALA A 45 10.47 24.80 9.75
N GLU A 46 10.45 23.48 9.95
CA GLU A 46 11.61 22.67 10.34
C GLU A 46 12.47 22.23 9.12
N GLY A 47 12.21 22.76 7.94
CA GLY A 47 12.97 22.44 6.71
C GLY A 47 12.61 21.10 6.08
N ILE A 48 11.50 20.47 6.49
CA ILE A 48 11.03 19.22 5.93
C ILE A 48 10.22 19.50 4.68
N LYS A 49 10.53 18.80 3.58
CA LYS A 49 9.74 18.90 2.36
C LYS A 49 8.41 18.15 2.52
N VAL A 50 7.30 18.88 2.58
CA VAL A 50 5.96 18.30 2.64
C VAL A 50 5.38 18.18 1.22
N LEU A 51 4.94 16.97 0.87
CA LEU A 51 4.22 16.67 -0.36
C LEU A 51 2.73 16.59 -0.04
N THR A 52 1.93 17.34 -0.78
CA THR A 52 0.47 17.25 -0.75
C THR A 52 0.00 16.24 -1.80
N GLY A 53 -1.11 15.54 -1.51
CA GLY A 53 -1.85 14.61 -2.40
C GLY A 53 -1.69 14.77 -3.91
N ILE A 54 -1.85 13.68 -4.66
CA ILE A 54 -2.08 13.80 -6.12
C ILE A 54 -3.53 14.28 -6.32
N PRO A 55 -3.80 15.28 -7.20
CA PRO A 55 -5.16 15.73 -7.45
C PRO A 55 -6.13 14.59 -7.76
N HIS A 56 -7.28 14.59 -7.08
CA HIS A 56 -8.34 13.59 -7.20
C HIS A 56 -7.93 12.14 -6.87
N LYS A 57 -6.78 11.91 -6.22
CA LYS A 57 -6.31 10.58 -5.82
C LYS A 57 -5.84 10.59 -4.38
N LYS A 58 -6.28 9.60 -3.62
CA LYS A 58 -5.83 9.41 -2.23
C LYS A 58 -4.61 8.52 -2.18
N VAL A 59 -3.63 8.90 -1.35
CA VAL A 59 -2.47 8.05 -1.09
C VAL A 59 -2.71 7.21 0.16
N HIS A 60 -2.96 5.91 -0.02
CA HIS A 60 -3.22 4.98 1.08
C HIS A 60 -2.01 4.10 1.44
N ALA A 61 -0.92 4.17 0.67
CA ALA A 61 0.27 3.36 0.92
C ALA A 61 1.03 3.84 2.16
N LYS A 62 1.55 2.90 2.95
CA LYS A 62 2.37 3.18 4.15
C LYS A 62 3.78 2.70 3.88
N LEU A 63 4.61 3.63 3.40
CA LEU A 63 5.94 3.38 2.90
C LEU A 63 6.93 4.33 3.58
N CYS A 64 8.14 3.84 3.82
CA CYS A 64 9.27 4.67 4.22
C CYS A 64 10.52 4.19 3.52
N ILE A 65 11.42 5.13 3.27
CA ILE A 65 12.75 4.85 2.77
C ILE A 65 13.77 5.73 3.49
N ILE A 66 14.85 5.11 3.94
CA ILE A 66 15.98 5.71 4.63
C ILE A 66 17.21 5.45 3.77
N LYS A 67 17.87 6.52 3.36
CA LYS A 67 19.10 6.44 2.57
C LYS A 67 20.28 6.77 3.48
N LYS A 68 21.22 5.84 3.59
CA LYS A 68 22.45 6.00 4.37
C LYS A 68 23.65 5.94 3.44
N ARG A 69 24.55 6.92 3.55
CA ARG A 69 25.85 6.86 2.86
C ARG A 69 26.86 6.16 3.77
N THR A 70 27.57 5.18 3.27
CA THR A 70 28.61 4.42 4.01
C THR A 70 29.69 4.02 3.01
N GLU A 71 30.94 4.36 3.29
CA GLU A 71 32.11 4.04 2.44
C GLU A 71 31.89 4.42 0.96
N GLY A 72 31.38 5.63 0.72
CA GLY A 72 31.09 6.13 -0.63
C GLY A 72 29.83 5.55 -1.30
N LYS A 73 29.22 4.49 -0.75
CA LYS A 73 28.02 3.84 -1.29
C LYS A 73 26.75 4.31 -0.58
N THR A 74 25.64 4.37 -1.31
CA THR A 74 24.32 4.65 -0.73
C THR A 74 23.56 3.33 -0.51
N ILE A 75 23.32 3.00 0.76
CA ILE A 75 22.49 1.86 1.16
C ILE A 75 21.10 2.38 1.48
N GLN A 76 20.07 1.61 1.10
CA GLN A 76 18.69 1.98 1.31
C GLN A 76 17.98 0.91 2.15
N TYR A 77 17.29 1.38 3.18
CA TYR A 77 16.43 0.57 4.04
C TYR A 77 15.04 1.18 3.98
N GLY A 78 14.01 0.38 4.20
CA GLY A 78 12.67 0.91 4.20
C GLY A 78 11.67 -0.12 4.65
N PHE A 79 10.42 0.30 4.72
CA PHE A 79 9.33 -0.59 5.05
C PHE A 79 8.11 -0.42 4.16
N ILE A 80 7.29 -1.46 4.17
CA ILE A 80 5.93 -1.47 3.66
C ILE A 80 5.04 -1.98 4.80
N SER A 81 3.94 -1.28 5.07
CA SER A 81 2.99 -1.63 6.13
C SER A 81 1.57 -1.77 5.62
N THR A 82 0.80 -2.68 6.20
CA THR A 82 -0.66 -2.78 6.00
C THR A 82 -1.41 -1.67 6.73
N GLY A 83 -0.84 -1.17 7.83
CA GLY A 83 -1.46 -0.22 8.75
C GLY A 83 -0.78 1.14 8.81
N ASN A 84 -1.52 2.12 9.36
CA ASN A 84 -1.02 3.46 9.67
C ASN A 84 -0.06 3.45 10.86
N PHE A 85 0.79 4.47 10.94
CA PHE A 85 1.73 4.66 12.05
C PHE A 85 1.17 5.52 13.18
N ASN A 86 -0.02 5.19 13.65
CA ASN A 86 -0.60 5.84 14.82
C ASN A 86 -0.37 4.95 16.05
N GLU A 87 0.36 5.48 17.03
CA GLU A 87 0.80 4.73 18.22
C GLU A 87 -0.38 4.26 19.08
N LYS A 88 -1.51 4.98 19.05
CA LYS A 88 -2.73 4.59 19.76
C LYS A 88 -3.38 3.39 19.07
N THR A 89 -3.53 3.43 17.75
CA THR A 89 -4.19 2.36 16.99
C THR A 89 -3.33 1.10 16.90
N ALA A 90 -2.00 1.24 16.87
CA ALA A 90 -1.08 0.10 16.82
C ALA A 90 -1.24 -0.90 17.98
N ARG A 91 -1.81 -0.48 19.12
CA ARG A 91 -2.09 -1.35 20.27
C ARG A 91 -3.29 -2.29 20.07
N PHE A 92 -4.19 -1.95 19.16
CA PHE A 92 -5.48 -2.63 19.00
C PHE A 92 -5.65 -3.24 17.60
N TYR A 93 -5.00 -2.70 16.57
CA TYR A 93 -5.06 -3.22 15.22
C TYR A 93 -3.91 -4.20 14.94
N GLY A 94 -4.25 -5.37 14.41
CA GLY A 94 -3.27 -6.36 13.95
C GLY A 94 -2.80 -6.03 12.53
N ASP A 95 -1.70 -5.29 12.43
CA ASP A 95 -1.05 -4.91 11.19
C ASP A 95 0.30 -5.63 10.99
N GLN A 96 0.72 -5.76 9.74
CA GLN A 96 2.01 -6.34 9.36
C GLN A 96 2.90 -5.28 8.73
N LEU A 97 4.19 -5.34 9.07
CA LEU A 97 5.22 -4.47 8.53
C LEU A 97 6.40 -5.32 8.04
N LEU A 98 6.75 -5.13 6.77
CA LEU A 98 7.98 -5.68 6.20
C LEU A 98 9.06 -4.60 6.23
N PHE A 99 10.09 -4.78 7.05
CA PHE A 99 11.30 -3.95 7.04
C PHE A 99 12.39 -4.67 6.24
N THR A 100 12.97 -3.99 5.24
CA THR A 100 13.86 -4.65 4.28
C THR A 100 14.87 -3.68 3.65
N ALA A 101 15.96 -4.25 3.14
CA ALA A 101 16.94 -3.57 2.29
C ALA A 101 16.95 -4.14 0.84
N ASP A 102 15.90 -4.87 0.45
CA ASP A 102 15.77 -5.41 -0.91
C ASP A 102 15.81 -4.28 -1.94
N ARG A 103 16.83 -4.32 -2.82
CA ARG A 103 17.11 -3.24 -3.77
C ARG A 103 15.95 -2.99 -4.75
N THR A 104 15.19 -4.04 -5.10
CA THR A 104 14.06 -3.91 -6.04
C THR A 104 12.87 -3.25 -5.36
N ILE A 105 12.58 -3.63 -4.11
CA ILE A 105 11.55 -2.96 -3.31
C ILE A 105 11.93 -1.49 -3.08
N MET A 106 13.17 -1.21 -2.71
CA MET A 106 13.64 0.17 -2.52
C MET A 106 13.52 0.99 -3.81
N ALA A 107 13.87 0.42 -4.97
CA ALA A 107 13.69 1.07 -6.26
C ALA A 107 12.23 1.39 -6.56
N ASP A 108 11.30 0.47 -6.28
CA ASP A 108 9.87 0.70 -6.46
C ASP A 108 9.33 1.79 -5.51
N ILE A 109 9.75 1.80 -4.24
CA ILE A 109 9.39 2.87 -3.29
C ILE A 109 9.92 4.24 -3.77
N ASN A 110 11.16 4.31 -4.28
CA ASN A 110 11.69 5.55 -4.85
C ASN A 110 10.86 6.06 -6.03
N LYS A 111 10.40 5.17 -6.91
CA LYS A 111 9.52 5.53 -8.04
C LYS A 111 8.22 6.14 -7.54
N ILE A 112 7.59 5.54 -6.53
CA ILE A 112 6.38 6.08 -5.91
C ILE A 112 6.65 7.49 -5.36
N PHE A 113 7.72 7.69 -4.58
CA PHE A 113 8.08 9.04 -4.09
C PHE A 113 8.41 10.02 -5.21
N SER A 114 8.98 9.56 -6.33
CA SER A 114 9.27 10.43 -7.49
C SER A 114 7.98 10.97 -8.14
N VAL A 115 6.94 10.14 -8.21
CA VAL A 115 5.61 10.52 -8.67
C VAL A 115 4.95 11.49 -7.70
N LEU A 116 5.04 11.24 -6.39
CA LEU A 116 4.49 12.14 -5.37
C LEU A 116 5.20 13.50 -5.36
N LYS A 117 6.51 13.54 -5.65
CA LYS A 117 7.29 14.80 -5.73
C LYS A 117 6.94 15.64 -6.96
N LYS A 118 6.49 15.01 -8.04
CA LYS A 118 6.16 15.66 -9.30
C LYS A 118 4.83 15.08 -9.81
N PRO A 119 3.69 15.44 -9.18
CA PRO A 119 2.39 14.99 -9.63
C PRO A 119 2.12 15.61 -11.01
N LYS A 120 2.49 14.89 -12.08
CA LYS A 120 2.09 15.22 -13.46
C LYS A 120 0.68 14.68 -13.70
N ASN A 121 0.06 15.13 -14.79
CA ASN A 121 -1.25 14.62 -15.22
C ASN A 121 -1.24 13.11 -15.45
N ASP A 122 -0.10 12.54 -15.87
CA ASP A 122 0.07 11.10 -16.04
C ASP A 122 1.18 10.52 -15.14
N ILE A 123 0.75 9.68 -14.20
CA ILE A 123 1.61 8.96 -13.24
C ILE A 123 1.92 7.52 -13.70
N LEU A 124 1.18 7.02 -14.69
CA LEU A 124 1.18 5.62 -15.09
C LEU A 124 2.53 5.15 -15.69
N PRO A 125 3.24 5.95 -16.52
CA PRO A 125 4.50 5.51 -17.11
C PRO A 125 5.58 5.18 -16.07
N VAL A 126 5.61 5.90 -14.94
CA VAL A 126 6.59 5.63 -13.89
C VAL A 126 6.14 4.42 -13.06
N LEU A 127 4.86 4.36 -12.70
CA LEU A 127 4.32 3.30 -11.84
C LEU A 127 4.27 1.94 -12.55
N SER A 128 4.09 1.88 -13.87
CA SER A 128 4.09 0.64 -14.68
C SER A 128 5.43 -0.11 -14.58
N THR A 129 6.52 0.62 -14.35
CA THR A 129 7.85 0.03 -14.23
C THR A 129 8.11 -0.62 -12.86
N CYS A 130 7.17 -0.57 -11.92
CA CYS A 130 7.33 -1.20 -10.61
C CYS A 130 7.38 -2.73 -10.75
N LYS A 131 8.45 -3.33 -10.23
CA LYS A 131 8.73 -4.76 -10.42
C LYS A 131 8.06 -5.62 -9.37
N LYS A 132 8.29 -5.34 -8.09
CA LYS A 132 7.78 -6.11 -6.94
C LYS A 132 6.50 -5.51 -6.36
N LEU A 133 6.41 -4.18 -6.25
CA LEU A 133 5.21 -3.57 -5.69
C LEU A 133 4.04 -3.62 -6.68
N LEU A 134 2.88 -4.01 -6.16
CA LEU A 134 1.60 -3.88 -6.86
C LEU A 134 1.03 -2.49 -6.54
N VAL A 135 0.91 -1.62 -7.54
CA VAL A 135 0.52 -0.22 -7.34
C VAL A 135 -0.82 0.06 -8.04
N CYS A 136 -1.73 0.69 -7.32
CA CYS A 136 -3.01 1.18 -7.84
C CYS A 136 -2.83 2.44 -8.70
N PRO A 137 -3.76 2.75 -9.62
CA PRO A 137 -5.07 2.10 -9.81
C PRO A 137 -5.09 0.97 -10.84
N GLN A 138 -4.18 0.92 -11.82
CA GLN A 138 -4.32 0.04 -12.98
C GLN A 138 -3.59 -1.31 -12.82
N PHE A 139 -2.32 -1.28 -12.44
CA PHE A 139 -1.44 -2.46 -12.49
C PHE A 139 -1.73 -3.51 -11.42
N MET A 140 -2.33 -3.12 -10.30
CA MET A 140 -2.62 -4.05 -9.21
C MET A 140 -3.67 -5.09 -9.60
N ARG A 141 -4.76 -4.68 -10.27
CA ARG A 141 -5.86 -5.60 -10.66
C ARG A 141 -5.35 -6.63 -11.66
N GLU A 142 -4.66 -6.18 -12.71
CA GLU A 142 -4.09 -7.05 -13.75
C GLU A 142 -3.18 -8.13 -13.15
N LYS A 143 -2.28 -7.75 -12.24
CA LYS A 143 -1.37 -8.70 -11.57
C LYS A 143 -2.13 -9.65 -10.64
N ILE A 144 -3.12 -9.18 -9.87
CA ILE A 144 -3.97 -10.06 -9.04
C ILE A 144 -4.71 -11.07 -9.92
N PHE A 145 -5.30 -10.62 -11.04
CA PHE A 145 -6.03 -11.50 -11.96
C PHE A 145 -5.10 -12.54 -12.57
N LYS A 146 -3.89 -12.15 -12.96
CA LYS A 146 -2.86 -13.10 -13.44
C LYS A 146 -2.50 -14.16 -12.39
N HIS A 147 -2.44 -13.79 -11.12
CA HIS A 147 -2.22 -14.77 -10.04
C HIS A 147 -3.40 -15.73 -9.89
N ILE A 148 -4.63 -15.23 -9.97
CA ILE A 148 -5.84 -16.07 -9.93
C ILE A 148 -5.91 -17.00 -11.15
N ASP A 149 -5.59 -16.49 -12.34
CA ASP A 149 -5.55 -17.27 -13.58
C ASP A 149 -4.51 -18.38 -13.52
N LYS A 150 -3.35 -18.11 -12.92
CA LYS A 150 -2.35 -19.16 -12.70
C LYS A 150 -2.94 -20.31 -11.86
N GLU A 151 -3.60 -20.02 -10.74
CA GLU A 151 -4.21 -21.06 -9.91
C GLU A 151 -5.35 -21.81 -10.64
N ILE A 152 -6.10 -21.12 -11.50
CA ILE A 152 -7.10 -21.76 -12.39
C ILE A 152 -6.44 -22.79 -13.30
N GLU A 153 -5.33 -22.43 -13.95
CA GLU A 153 -4.63 -23.34 -14.86
C GLU A 153 -3.99 -24.53 -14.11
N GLU A 154 -3.49 -24.31 -12.89
CA GLU A 154 -3.03 -25.40 -12.01
C GLU A 154 -4.17 -26.37 -11.69
N ALA A 155 -5.35 -25.86 -11.33
CA ALA A 155 -6.52 -26.69 -11.00
C ALA A 155 -7.02 -27.50 -12.21
N LYS A 156 -7.13 -26.87 -13.39
CA LYS A 156 -7.53 -27.54 -14.63
C LYS A 156 -6.57 -28.65 -15.04
N ALA A 157 -5.28 -28.48 -14.74
CA ALA A 157 -4.28 -29.50 -14.99
C ALA A 157 -4.24 -30.61 -13.92
N GLY A 158 -5.22 -30.65 -13.01
CA GLY A 158 -5.32 -31.66 -11.95
C GLY A 158 -4.30 -31.48 -10.82
N ARG A 159 -3.62 -30.33 -10.74
CA ARG A 159 -2.63 -30.04 -9.70
C ARG A 159 -3.29 -29.33 -8.51
N LYS A 160 -2.60 -29.34 -7.38
CA LYS A 160 -3.07 -28.64 -6.16
C LYS A 160 -3.10 -27.14 -6.41
N ALA A 161 -4.29 -26.54 -6.35
CA ALA A 161 -4.50 -25.10 -6.45
C ALA A 161 -5.23 -24.58 -5.21
N GLU A 162 -4.65 -23.60 -4.51
CA GLU A 162 -5.20 -23.05 -3.27
C GLU A 162 -4.88 -21.56 -3.13
N MET A 163 -5.87 -20.77 -2.72
CA MET A 163 -5.72 -19.35 -2.42
C MET A 163 -6.19 -19.05 -1.00
N ILE A 164 -5.39 -18.26 -0.27
CA ILE A 164 -5.76 -17.72 1.04
C ILE A 164 -5.81 -16.21 0.93
N ILE A 165 -6.98 -15.62 1.19
CA ILE A 165 -7.23 -14.19 1.05
C ILE A 165 -7.61 -13.61 2.42
N LYS A 166 -6.82 -12.65 2.89
CA LYS A 166 -7.11 -11.89 4.11
C LYS A 166 -7.27 -10.42 3.75
N VAL A 167 -8.47 -9.88 3.93
CA VAL A 167 -8.79 -8.48 3.60
C VAL A 167 -9.74 -7.88 4.63
N ASN A 168 -9.75 -6.56 4.75
CA ASN A 168 -10.75 -5.89 5.58
C ASN A 168 -12.15 -6.00 4.97
N SER A 169 -12.26 -5.78 3.66
CA SER A 169 -13.54 -5.84 2.94
C SER A 169 -13.34 -6.41 1.54
N LEU A 170 -14.35 -7.09 1.01
CA LEU A 170 -14.43 -7.56 -0.37
C LEU A 170 -15.78 -7.13 -0.98
N SER A 171 -15.75 -6.17 -1.89
CA SER A 171 -16.93 -5.62 -2.56
C SER A 171 -16.75 -5.34 -4.06
N ASP A 172 -15.53 -5.50 -4.58
CA ASP A 172 -15.23 -5.28 -6.00
C ASP A 172 -15.84 -6.39 -6.87
N LYS A 173 -16.80 -6.02 -7.73
CA LYS A 173 -17.58 -6.95 -8.56
C LYS A 173 -16.69 -7.81 -9.47
N GLU A 174 -15.68 -7.23 -10.11
CA GLU A 174 -14.82 -7.95 -11.06
C GLU A 174 -13.94 -8.97 -10.33
N CYS A 175 -13.33 -8.58 -9.21
CA CYS A 175 -12.58 -9.49 -8.35
C CYS A 175 -13.48 -10.63 -7.85
N ILE A 176 -14.71 -10.33 -7.43
CA ILE A 176 -15.68 -11.34 -6.99
C ILE A 176 -15.99 -12.34 -8.12
N LEU A 177 -16.28 -11.87 -9.33
CA LEU A 177 -16.55 -12.73 -10.49
C LEU A 177 -15.33 -13.60 -10.84
N LYS A 178 -14.12 -13.05 -10.75
CA LYS A 178 -12.88 -13.80 -10.99
C LYS A 178 -12.65 -14.90 -9.95
N LEU A 179 -12.96 -14.63 -8.67
CA LEU A 179 -12.89 -15.63 -7.61
C LEU A 179 -13.93 -16.75 -7.81
N TYR A 180 -15.13 -16.44 -8.33
CA TYR A 180 -16.08 -17.47 -8.74
C TYR A 180 -15.57 -18.35 -9.88
N GLN A 181 -14.91 -17.75 -10.88
CA GLN A 181 -14.28 -18.50 -11.96
C GLN A 181 -13.24 -19.48 -11.41
N ALA A 182 -12.40 -19.03 -10.47
CA ALA A 182 -11.40 -19.87 -9.81
C ALA A 182 -12.02 -21.02 -9.01
N ALA A 183 -13.03 -20.72 -8.19
CA ALA A 183 -13.73 -21.75 -7.43
C ALA A 183 -14.38 -22.81 -8.34
N LYS A 184 -15.01 -22.40 -9.45
CA LYS A 184 -15.61 -23.32 -10.43
C LYS A 184 -14.57 -24.20 -11.14
N ALA A 185 -13.35 -23.71 -11.33
CA ALA A 185 -12.25 -24.47 -11.91
C ALA A 185 -11.61 -25.48 -10.94
N GLY A 186 -12.05 -25.52 -9.67
CA GLY A 186 -11.53 -26.43 -8.65
C GLY A 186 -10.48 -25.82 -7.71
N VAL A 187 -10.21 -24.51 -7.80
CA VAL A 187 -9.28 -23.85 -6.87
C VAL A 187 -9.90 -23.78 -5.48
N LYS A 188 -9.17 -24.24 -4.46
CA LYS A 188 -9.60 -24.13 -3.07
C LYS A 188 -9.37 -22.71 -2.55
N ILE A 189 -10.44 -21.98 -2.23
CA ILE A 189 -10.33 -20.60 -1.75
C ILE A 189 -10.71 -20.51 -0.28
N ARG A 190 -9.79 -20.02 0.55
CA ARG A 190 -10.04 -19.68 1.96
C ARG A 190 -9.99 -18.17 2.13
N MET A 191 -11.00 -17.60 2.79
CA MET A 191 -11.08 -16.16 3.00
C MET A 191 -11.22 -15.82 4.49
N ILE A 192 -10.52 -14.75 4.90
CA ILE A 192 -10.60 -14.15 6.23
C ILE A 192 -10.98 -12.68 6.00
N VAL A 193 -12.27 -12.37 6.11
CA VAL A 193 -12.82 -11.03 5.86
C VAL A 193 -13.45 -10.50 7.14
N ARG A 194 -13.06 -9.28 7.55
CA ARG A 194 -13.53 -8.67 8.80
C ARG A 194 -14.83 -7.86 8.63
N GLY A 195 -14.91 -7.08 7.56
CA GLY A 195 -15.95 -6.07 7.33
C GLY A 195 -16.89 -6.47 6.21
N PHE A 196 -17.18 -5.54 5.31
CA PHE A 196 -18.13 -5.76 4.22
C PHE A 196 -17.70 -6.91 3.31
N PHE A 197 -18.60 -7.85 3.11
CA PHE A 197 -18.38 -9.04 2.30
C PHE A 197 -19.56 -9.25 1.36
N VAL A 198 -19.39 -8.90 0.09
CA VAL A 198 -20.42 -9.03 -0.96
C VAL A 198 -20.10 -10.23 -1.83
N LEU A 199 -20.08 -11.42 -1.23
CA LEU A 199 -20.04 -12.66 -1.99
C LEU A 199 -21.39 -13.34 -1.87
N PHE A 200 -22.27 -13.14 -2.86
CA PHE A 200 -23.55 -13.85 -2.89
C PHE A 200 -23.30 -15.33 -3.15
N LEU A 201 -23.25 -16.13 -2.08
CA LEU A 201 -23.35 -17.58 -2.14
C LEU A 201 -24.77 -17.97 -2.63
N ARG A 202 -25.21 -17.47 -3.79
CA ARG A 202 -26.40 -17.95 -4.48
C ARG A 202 -26.05 -19.38 -4.86
N ARG A 203 -26.48 -20.34 -4.04
CA ARG A 203 -27.30 -21.52 -4.38
C ARG A 203 -27.06 -22.20 -5.76
N ILE A 204 -25.88 -22.06 -6.35
CA ILE A 204 -25.43 -22.65 -7.62
C ILE A 204 -24.59 -23.92 -7.35
N LEU A 205 -24.47 -24.33 -6.07
CA LEU A 205 -23.91 -25.63 -5.67
C LEU A 205 -25.01 -26.67 -5.35
N LYS A 206 -26.29 -26.37 -5.63
CA LYS A 206 -27.38 -27.35 -5.64
C LYS A 206 -28.14 -27.27 -6.96
N GLN A 207 -27.57 -27.89 -7.98
CA GLN A 207 -28.30 -28.69 -8.96
C GLN A 207 -27.26 -29.62 -9.60
N LYS A 208 -27.13 -30.79 -8.95
CA LYS A 208 -26.84 -32.04 -9.63
C LYS A 208 -28.06 -32.37 -10.50
#